data_AF-A0A7C7BR06-F1
#
_entry.id   AF-A0A7C7BR06-F1
#
_cell.length_a   1.000
_cell.length_b   1.000
_cell.length_c   1.000
_cell.angle_alpha   90.00
_cell.angle_beta   90.00
_cell.angle_gamma   90.00
#
_symmetry.space_group_name_H-M   'P 1'
#
loop_
_entity.id
_entity.type
_entity.pdbx_description
1 polymer ?
#
loop_
_entity_poly.entity_id
_entity_poly.type
_entity_poly.pdbx_seq_one_letter_code
_entity_poly.pdbx_strand_id
1 'polypeptide(L)'
;MTSIFAVRDLEKSFGGVVAAKNITVTVEAGETVGIIGANGAGKTTFVNMVTGHLSPSAGTIEFLGKSILGLPAREITALGLCRSFQVPQVFLSEPVFDNVLMAYGIAEESGLGMLNPLHNSERAGRVCNHLERYQILEHRNTPASALPQGVRKLLDIAMATVRKPQLLMLDEPTSGISVEEKFDLMEIIMTALKEEQTTVMFIEHDMEIVQRHVERVLAFSQGEIICDAPTAEAMVDEKVIEFVLGKEYRAGTHADA
;
A
#
# COMPACT_ATOMS: atom_id res chain seq x y z
N MET A 1 4.74 -6.10 20.91
CA MET A 1 4.69 -5.79 19.47
C MET A 1 5.44 -6.92 18.78
N THR A 2 4.85 -7.48 17.72
CA THR A 2 5.42 -8.60 16.98
C THR A 2 5.80 -8.10 15.60
N SER A 3 7.09 -8.15 15.28
CA SER A 3 7.59 -7.81 13.95
C SER A 3 6.99 -8.76 12.92
N ILE A 4 6.38 -8.20 11.88
CA ILE A 4 5.80 -8.98 10.77
C ILE A 4 6.58 -8.82 9.48
N PHE A 5 7.37 -7.76 9.35
CA PHE A 5 8.12 -7.46 8.15
C PHE A 5 9.46 -6.83 8.53
N ALA A 6 10.54 -7.35 7.97
CA ALA A 6 11.87 -6.85 8.23
C ALA A 6 12.72 -6.89 6.96
N VAL A 7 13.49 -5.83 6.77
CA VAL A 7 14.45 -5.68 5.69
C VAL A 7 15.78 -5.29 6.32
N ARG A 8 16.87 -5.92 5.88
CA ARG A 8 18.22 -5.62 6.39
C ARG A 8 19.19 -5.44 5.23
N ASP A 9 19.90 -4.33 5.27
CA ASP A 9 20.98 -3.96 4.33
C ASP A 9 20.58 -4.18 2.86
N LEU A 10 19.33 -3.82 2.53
CA LEU A 10 18.77 -4.05 1.22
C LEU A 10 19.32 -3.04 0.23
N GLU A 11 19.85 -3.56 -0.88
CA GLU A 11 20.48 -2.76 -1.92
C GLU A 11 19.93 -3.09 -3.30
N LYS A 12 19.97 -2.11 -4.19
CA LYS A 12 19.75 -2.30 -5.62
C LYS A 12 20.67 -1.42 -6.45
N SER A 13 21.39 -2.06 -7.35
CA SER A 13 22.21 -1.39 -8.36
C SER A 13 21.75 -1.75 -9.77
N PHE A 14 21.80 -0.77 -10.67
CA PHE A 14 21.54 -0.89 -12.10
C PHE A 14 22.78 -0.44 -12.85
N GLY A 15 23.62 -1.39 -13.27
CA GLY A 15 24.92 -1.08 -13.86
C GLY A 15 25.77 -0.27 -12.88
N GLY A 16 26.15 0.95 -13.25
CA GLY A 16 26.94 1.86 -12.41
C GLY A 16 26.13 2.73 -11.44
N VAL A 17 24.79 2.63 -11.43
CA VAL A 17 23.92 3.47 -10.58
C VAL A 17 23.39 2.65 -9.41
N VAL A 18 23.62 3.13 -8.18
CA VAL A 18 23.00 2.58 -6.97
C VAL A 18 21.66 3.28 -6.76
N ALA A 19 20.56 2.55 -6.92
CA ALA A 19 19.19 3.09 -6.83
C ALA A 19 18.57 2.91 -5.44
N ALA A 20 19.08 1.98 -4.66
CA ALA A 20 18.72 1.77 -3.26
C ALA A 20 19.95 1.23 -2.51
N LYS A 21 20.20 1.71 -1.30
CA LYS A 21 21.40 1.37 -0.54
C LYS A 21 21.12 1.31 0.95
N ASN A 22 21.67 0.30 1.63
CA ASN A 22 21.61 0.16 3.08
C ASN A 22 20.21 0.34 3.69
N ILE A 23 19.17 -0.13 2.99
CA ILE A 23 17.81 0.00 3.50
C ILE A 23 17.60 -1.05 4.59
N THR A 24 17.42 -0.60 5.82
CA THR A 24 17.09 -1.44 6.97
C THR A 24 15.85 -0.88 7.64
N VAL A 25 14.79 -1.69 7.72
CA VAL A 25 13.52 -1.30 8.34
C VAL A 25 12.85 -2.52 8.95
N THR A 26 12.13 -2.32 10.05
CA THR A 26 11.26 -3.33 10.66
C THR A 26 9.88 -2.71 10.86
N VAL A 27 8.83 -3.46 10.55
CA VAL A 27 7.42 -3.05 10.72
C VAL A 27 6.71 -4.06 11.60
N GLU A 28 5.96 -3.52 12.56
CA GLU A 28 5.22 -4.27 13.57
C GLU A 28 3.77 -4.51 13.14
N ALA A 29 3.15 -5.59 13.62
CA ALA A 29 1.74 -5.86 13.35
C ALA A 29 0.83 -4.70 13.79
N GLY A 30 -0.04 -4.25 12.89
CA GLY A 30 -1.02 -3.19 13.15
C GLY A 30 -0.47 -1.76 13.02
N GLU A 31 0.82 -1.61 12.73
CA GLU A 31 1.46 -0.31 12.49
C GLU A 31 0.96 0.30 11.16
N THR A 32 0.80 1.63 11.14
CA THR A 32 0.61 2.38 9.89
C THR A 32 1.83 3.23 9.59
N VAL A 33 2.55 2.85 8.53
CA VAL A 33 3.83 3.45 8.14
C VAL A 33 3.70 4.21 6.82
N GLY A 34 4.11 5.48 6.83
CA GLY A 34 4.17 6.32 5.64
C GLY A 34 5.55 6.31 5.03
N ILE A 35 5.65 6.18 3.71
CA ILE A 35 6.89 6.26 2.95
C ILE A 35 6.87 7.57 2.16
N ILE A 36 7.69 8.52 2.57
CA ILE A 36 7.77 9.85 1.95
C ILE A 36 9.13 10.05 1.27
N GLY A 37 9.22 11.02 0.36
CA GLY A 37 10.47 11.33 -0.33
C GLY A 37 10.21 11.99 -1.68
N ALA A 38 11.21 12.66 -2.25
CA ALA A 38 11.10 13.20 -3.60
C ALA A 38 10.94 12.11 -4.68
N ASN A 39 10.55 12.50 -5.89
CA ASN A 39 10.59 11.59 -7.05
C ASN A 39 12.03 11.13 -7.31
N GLY A 40 12.20 9.84 -7.54
CA GLY A 40 13.53 9.24 -7.69
C GLY A 40 14.27 8.97 -6.37
N ALA A 41 13.67 9.21 -5.21
CA ALA A 41 14.31 8.96 -3.91
C ALA A 41 14.51 7.47 -3.54
N GLY A 42 13.98 6.54 -4.34
CA GLY A 42 14.13 5.09 -4.11
C GLY A 42 12.88 4.39 -3.55
N LYS A 43 11.79 5.12 -3.26
CA LYS A 43 10.53 4.57 -2.72
C LYS A 43 9.96 3.41 -3.55
N THR A 44 9.76 3.65 -4.86
CA THR A 44 9.22 2.64 -5.77
C THR A 44 10.21 1.48 -5.97
N THR A 45 11.52 1.74 -5.97
CA THR A 45 12.55 0.70 -6.00
C THR A 45 12.44 -0.22 -4.79
N PHE A 46 12.29 0.37 -3.59
CA PHE A 46 12.07 -0.36 -2.34
C PHE A 46 10.79 -1.21 -2.41
N VAL A 47 9.63 -0.62 -2.73
CA VAL A 47 8.35 -1.33 -2.83
C VAL A 47 8.42 -2.47 -3.86
N ASN A 48 9.04 -2.25 -5.02
CA ASN A 48 9.20 -3.30 -6.03
C ASN A 48 10.09 -4.45 -5.54
N MET A 49 11.12 -4.16 -4.73
CA MET A 49 11.96 -5.21 -4.15
C MET A 49 11.22 -6.09 -3.16
N VAL A 50 10.51 -5.46 -2.23
CA VAL A 50 9.83 -6.16 -1.13
C VAL A 50 8.55 -6.87 -1.58
N THR A 51 8.02 -6.51 -2.74
CA THR A 51 6.89 -7.18 -3.38
C THR A 51 7.30 -8.17 -4.49
N GLY A 52 8.59 -8.44 -4.67
CA GLY A 52 9.10 -9.45 -5.62
C GLY A 52 8.99 -9.06 -7.10
N HIS A 53 8.74 -7.78 -7.42
CA HIS A 53 8.76 -7.26 -8.79
C HIS A 53 10.17 -6.89 -9.26
N LEU A 54 11.10 -6.75 -8.32
CA LEU A 54 12.50 -6.41 -8.59
C LEU A 54 13.41 -7.20 -7.65
N SER A 55 14.33 -8.02 -8.17
CA SER A 55 15.28 -8.70 -7.28
C SER A 55 16.29 -7.69 -6.71
N PRO A 56 16.52 -7.67 -5.39
CA PRO A 56 17.58 -6.84 -4.81
C PRO A 56 18.96 -7.35 -5.25
N SER A 57 19.96 -6.48 -5.17
CA SER A 57 21.37 -6.79 -5.42
C SER A 57 22.06 -7.39 -4.19
N ALA A 58 21.62 -7.00 -2.99
CA ALA A 58 22.11 -7.50 -1.71
C ALA A 58 21.04 -7.31 -0.62
N GLY A 59 21.29 -7.88 0.56
CA GLY A 59 20.43 -7.77 1.74
C GLY A 59 19.40 -8.89 1.87
N THR A 60 18.51 -8.73 2.85
CA THR A 60 17.51 -9.74 3.21
C THR A 60 16.13 -9.11 3.38
N ILE A 61 15.10 -9.91 3.11
CA ILE A 61 13.69 -9.53 3.26
C ILE A 61 12.99 -10.69 3.96
N GLU A 62 12.44 -10.42 5.14
CA GLU A 62 11.69 -11.36 5.95
C GLU A 62 10.25 -10.88 6.12
N PHE A 63 9.32 -11.81 5.98
CA PHE A 63 7.90 -11.59 6.24
C PHE A 63 7.35 -12.74 7.07
N LEU A 64 6.70 -12.41 8.19
CA LEU A 64 6.20 -13.37 9.18
C LEU A 64 7.28 -14.38 9.62
N GLY A 65 8.51 -13.91 9.83
CA GLY A 65 9.66 -14.71 10.23
C GLY A 65 10.22 -15.65 9.15
N LYS A 66 9.80 -15.50 7.88
CA LYS A 66 10.29 -16.28 6.75
C LYS A 66 10.96 -15.38 5.74
N SER A 67 12.12 -15.81 5.22
CA SER A 67 12.72 -15.12 4.08
C SER A 67 11.78 -15.20 2.87
N ILE A 68 11.53 -14.05 2.25
CA ILE A 68 10.79 -13.94 0.98
C ILE A 68 11.71 -13.53 -0.18
N LEU A 69 13.02 -13.56 0.05
CA LEU A 69 14.02 -13.20 -0.95
C LEU A 69 13.93 -14.13 -2.17
N GLY A 70 13.78 -13.55 -3.36
CA GLY A 70 13.74 -14.29 -4.62
C GLY A 70 12.40 -14.98 -4.92
N LEU A 71 11.41 -14.89 -4.01
CA LEU A 71 10.06 -15.36 -4.30
C LEU A 71 9.39 -14.47 -5.36
N PRO A 72 8.62 -15.04 -6.30
CA PRO A 72 7.84 -14.25 -7.24
C PRO A 72 6.69 -13.55 -6.53
N ALA A 73 6.25 -12.41 -7.08
CA ALA A 73 5.19 -11.57 -6.50
C ALA A 73 3.92 -12.35 -6.10
N ARG A 74 3.48 -13.31 -6.94
CA ARG A 74 2.29 -14.14 -6.65
C ARG A 74 2.44 -14.98 -5.38
N GLU A 75 3.63 -15.52 -5.11
CA GLU A 75 3.89 -16.29 -3.90
C GLU A 75 3.94 -15.38 -2.67
N ILE A 76 4.53 -14.19 -2.79
CA ILE A 76 4.54 -13.17 -1.73
C ILE A 76 3.11 -12.74 -1.38
N THR A 77 2.26 -12.49 -2.38
CA THR A 77 0.83 -12.21 -2.19
C THR A 77 0.09 -13.36 -1.52
N ALA A 78 0.43 -14.61 -1.86
CA ALA A 78 -0.16 -15.78 -1.21
C ALA A 78 0.26 -15.93 0.27
N LEU A 79 1.42 -15.41 0.66
CA LEU A 79 1.87 -15.33 2.05
C LEU A 79 1.15 -14.23 2.85
N GLY A 80 0.50 -13.28 2.17
CA GLY A 80 -0.28 -12.20 2.78
C GLY A 80 0.39 -10.83 2.80
N LEU A 81 1.43 -10.63 1.98
CA LEU A 81 1.96 -9.31 1.64
C LEU A 81 1.36 -8.87 0.30
N CYS A 82 0.36 -8.00 0.35
CA CYS A 82 -0.35 -7.49 -0.82
C CYS A 82 0.10 -6.07 -1.18
N ARG A 83 -0.18 -5.65 -2.42
CA ARG A 83 0.08 -4.30 -2.91
C ARG A 83 -1.11 -3.80 -3.74
N SER A 84 -1.51 -2.55 -3.54
CA SER A 84 -2.27 -1.78 -4.52
C SER A 84 -1.32 -0.92 -5.36
N PHE A 85 -1.68 -0.67 -6.61
CA PHE A 85 -0.84 0.07 -7.54
C PHE A 85 -1.34 1.50 -7.71
N GLN A 86 -0.46 2.41 -8.12
CA GLN A 86 -0.83 3.80 -8.43
C GLN A 86 -2.00 3.83 -9.43
N VAL A 87 -1.90 3.05 -10.51
CA VAL A 87 -2.98 2.83 -11.48
C VAL A 87 -3.79 1.60 -11.08
N PRO A 88 -5.10 1.73 -10.78
CA PRO A 88 -5.97 0.61 -10.42
C PRO A 88 -5.87 -0.56 -11.41
N GLN A 89 -5.63 -1.76 -10.90
CA GLN A 89 -5.53 -3.00 -11.69
C GLN A 89 -6.87 -3.74 -11.67
N VAL A 90 -7.89 -3.15 -12.30
CA VAL A 90 -9.26 -3.67 -12.34
C VAL A 90 -9.69 -4.07 -13.75
N PHE A 91 -10.62 -5.03 -13.85
CA PHE A 91 -11.26 -5.43 -15.10
C PHE A 91 -12.30 -4.39 -15.52
N LEU A 92 -11.88 -3.44 -16.36
CA LEU A 92 -12.65 -2.25 -16.72
C LEU A 92 -14.00 -2.55 -17.41
N SER A 93 -14.11 -3.65 -18.15
CA SER A 93 -15.35 -4.06 -18.81
C SER A 93 -16.35 -4.69 -17.84
N GLU A 94 -15.87 -5.23 -16.72
CA GLU A 94 -16.69 -6.03 -15.82
C GLU A 94 -17.32 -5.18 -14.73
N PRO A 95 -18.51 -5.58 -14.22
CA PRO A 95 -19.10 -5.00 -13.04
C PRO A 95 -18.17 -5.02 -11.81
N VAL A 96 -18.36 -4.06 -10.91
CA VAL A 96 -17.69 -4.00 -9.59
C VAL A 96 -17.80 -5.34 -8.84
N PHE A 97 -18.99 -5.94 -8.84
CA PHE A 97 -19.23 -7.23 -8.19
C PHE A 97 -18.36 -8.34 -8.80
N ASP A 98 -18.28 -8.42 -10.12
CA ASP A 98 -17.55 -9.46 -10.82
C ASP A 98 -16.03 -9.31 -10.65
N ASN A 99 -15.54 -8.07 -10.58
CA ASN A 99 -14.14 -7.76 -10.23
C ASN A 99 -13.75 -8.39 -8.89
N VAL A 100 -14.54 -8.15 -7.84
CA VAL A 100 -14.27 -8.70 -6.50
C VAL A 100 -14.54 -10.21 -6.45
N LEU A 101 -15.56 -10.70 -7.15
CA LEU A 101 -15.85 -12.14 -7.25
C LEU A 101 -14.67 -12.92 -7.86
N MET A 102 -14.07 -12.40 -8.93
CA MET A 102 -12.87 -12.96 -9.55
C MET A 102 -11.68 -12.93 -8.58
N ALA A 103 -11.49 -11.83 -7.85
CA ALA A 103 -10.45 -11.75 -6.83
C ALA A 103 -10.63 -12.84 -5.75
N TYR A 104 -11.86 -13.10 -5.29
CA TYR A 104 -12.16 -14.23 -4.39
C TYR A 104 -11.86 -15.59 -5.03
N GLY A 105 -12.22 -15.78 -6.30
CA GLY A 105 -11.89 -17.01 -7.03
C GLY A 105 -10.38 -17.29 -7.03
N ILE A 106 -9.58 -16.31 -7.44
CA ILE A 106 -8.11 -16.40 -7.49
C ILE A 106 -7.50 -16.53 -6.08
N ALA A 107 -8.11 -15.89 -5.08
CA ALA A 107 -7.68 -15.99 -3.68
C ALA A 107 -7.80 -17.43 -3.14
N GLU A 108 -8.87 -18.12 -3.55
CA GLU A 108 -9.28 -19.44 -3.06
C GLU A 108 -8.79 -20.62 -3.90
N GLU A 109 -8.04 -20.37 -4.97
CA GLU A 109 -7.49 -21.38 -5.90
C GLU A 109 -6.49 -22.39 -5.28
N SER A 110 -6.46 -22.57 -3.96
CA SER A 110 -5.74 -23.66 -3.29
C SER A 110 -6.66 -24.84 -2.96
N GLY A 111 -6.28 -26.05 -3.39
CA GLY A 111 -6.96 -27.30 -3.03
C GLY A 111 -8.33 -27.49 -3.71
N LEU A 112 -9.36 -27.82 -2.93
CA LEU A 112 -10.71 -28.12 -3.43
C LEU A 112 -11.44 -26.90 -4.05
N GLY A 113 -10.88 -25.70 -3.93
CA GLY A 113 -11.47 -24.45 -4.46
C GLY A 113 -11.67 -24.44 -5.98
N MET A 114 -10.87 -25.21 -6.73
CA MET A 114 -10.99 -25.33 -8.20
C MET A 114 -12.28 -26.04 -8.63
N LEU A 115 -12.90 -26.84 -7.75
CA LEU A 115 -14.13 -27.58 -8.05
C LEU A 115 -15.40 -26.78 -7.70
N ASN A 116 -15.26 -25.65 -7.00
CA ASN A 116 -16.39 -24.82 -6.61
C ASN A 116 -16.74 -23.82 -7.71
N PRO A 117 -18.02 -23.67 -8.08
CA PRO A 117 -18.45 -22.64 -9.02
C PRO A 117 -17.97 -21.26 -8.57
N LEU A 118 -17.46 -20.45 -9.50
CA LEU A 118 -16.99 -19.09 -9.23
C LEU A 118 -18.10 -18.24 -8.60
N HIS A 119 -19.33 -18.40 -9.08
CA HIS A 119 -20.49 -17.78 -8.48
C HIS A 119 -21.26 -18.79 -7.63
N ASN A 120 -21.19 -18.63 -6.30
CA ASN A 120 -22.03 -19.34 -5.35
C ASN A 120 -22.55 -18.37 -4.28
N SER A 121 -23.63 -18.73 -3.59
CA SER A 121 -24.32 -17.84 -2.65
C SER A 121 -23.44 -17.37 -1.49
N GLU A 122 -22.55 -18.23 -0.99
CA GLU A 122 -21.62 -17.88 0.09
C GLU A 122 -20.57 -16.85 -0.37
N ARG A 123 -19.94 -17.08 -1.53
CA ARG A 123 -18.97 -16.13 -2.11
C ARG A 123 -19.65 -14.82 -2.48
N ALA A 124 -20.85 -14.85 -3.05
CA ALA A 124 -21.63 -13.66 -3.36
C ALA A 124 -21.93 -12.82 -2.11
N GLY A 125 -22.30 -13.45 -0.99
CA GLY A 125 -22.48 -12.77 0.29
C GLY A 125 -21.19 -12.10 0.80
N ARG A 126 -20.05 -12.80 0.70
CA ARG A 126 -18.75 -12.23 1.07
C ARG A 126 -18.35 -11.06 0.17
N VAL A 127 -18.60 -11.13 -1.13
CA VAL A 127 -18.39 -10.01 -2.06
C VAL A 127 -19.22 -8.80 -1.63
N CYS A 128 -20.52 -8.97 -1.37
CA CYS A 128 -21.37 -7.85 -0.92
C CYS A 128 -20.85 -7.21 0.36
N ASN A 129 -20.50 -8.01 1.38
CA ASN A 129 -19.94 -7.49 2.64
C ASN A 129 -18.63 -6.72 2.41
N HIS A 130 -17.79 -7.19 1.48
CA HIS A 130 -16.55 -6.52 1.11
C HIS A 130 -16.84 -5.17 0.44
N LEU A 131 -17.78 -5.12 -0.50
CA LEU A 131 -18.19 -3.88 -1.16
C LEU A 131 -18.84 -2.89 -0.18
N GLU A 132 -19.60 -3.36 0.81
CA GLU A 132 -20.18 -2.53 1.87
C GLU A 132 -19.09 -1.89 2.73
N ARG A 133 -18.08 -2.67 3.15
CA ARG A 133 -16.96 -2.18 3.96
C ARG A 133 -16.21 -1.02 3.29
N TYR A 134 -16.01 -1.12 1.97
CA TYR A 134 -15.37 -0.08 1.17
C TYR A 134 -16.36 0.97 0.64
N GLN A 135 -17.63 0.94 1.07
CA GLN A 135 -18.68 1.88 0.69
C GLN A 135 -18.92 2.00 -0.81
N ILE A 136 -18.75 0.90 -1.56
CA ILE A 136 -18.93 0.84 -3.01
C ILE A 136 -20.01 -0.18 -3.44
N LEU A 137 -20.81 -0.69 -2.51
CA LEU A 137 -21.87 -1.67 -2.81
C LEU A 137 -22.89 -1.13 -3.82
N GLU A 138 -23.24 0.16 -3.77
CA GLU A 138 -24.20 0.74 -4.70
C GLU A 138 -23.76 0.64 -6.17
N HIS A 139 -22.45 0.57 -6.41
CA HIS A 139 -21.87 0.41 -7.73
C HIS A 139 -21.73 -1.04 -8.20
N ARG A 140 -22.22 -2.03 -7.43
CA ARG A 140 -22.03 -3.48 -7.69
C ARG A 140 -22.29 -3.91 -9.14
N ASN A 141 -23.29 -3.34 -9.80
CA ASN A 141 -23.70 -3.70 -11.16
C ASN A 141 -23.13 -2.76 -12.24
N THR A 142 -22.34 -1.76 -11.84
CA THR A 142 -21.73 -0.77 -12.73
C THR A 142 -20.39 -1.29 -13.24
N PRO A 143 -20.13 -1.23 -14.56
CA PRO A 143 -18.81 -1.55 -15.10
C PRO A 143 -17.72 -0.66 -14.51
N ALA A 144 -16.54 -1.22 -14.20
CA ALA A 144 -15.45 -0.47 -13.58
C ALA A 144 -14.94 0.71 -14.42
N SER A 145 -15.09 0.65 -15.74
CA SER A 145 -14.81 1.75 -16.69
C SER A 145 -15.68 2.98 -16.48
N ALA A 146 -16.90 2.83 -15.96
CA ALA A 146 -17.85 3.92 -15.73
C ALA A 146 -17.74 4.55 -14.32
N LEU A 147 -16.87 4.02 -13.45
CA LEU A 147 -16.70 4.52 -12.09
C LEU A 147 -15.90 5.83 -12.06
N PRO A 148 -16.23 6.75 -11.12
CA PRO A 148 -15.32 7.80 -10.70
C PRO A 148 -13.97 7.24 -10.26
N GLN A 149 -12.91 8.04 -10.36
CA GLN A 149 -11.55 7.60 -10.09
C GLN A 149 -11.37 7.10 -8.64
N GLY A 150 -11.94 7.81 -7.66
CA GLY A 150 -11.88 7.43 -6.24
C GLY A 150 -12.55 6.08 -5.97
N VAL A 151 -13.75 5.87 -6.51
CA VAL A 151 -14.48 4.60 -6.41
C VAL A 151 -13.71 3.46 -7.08
N ARG A 152 -13.07 3.71 -8.23
CA ARG A 152 -12.21 2.71 -8.89
C ARG A 152 -10.99 2.35 -8.04
N LYS A 153 -10.42 3.30 -7.31
CA LYS A 153 -9.31 3.05 -6.39
C LYS A 153 -9.75 2.25 -5.16
N LEU A 154 -10.92 2.55 -4.61
CA LEU A 154 -11.54 1.73 -3.54
C LEU A 154 -11.77 0.29 -4.01
N LEU A 155 -12.21 0.09 -5.26
CA LEU A 155 -12.34 -1.25 -5.84
C LEU A 155 -11.00 -2.00 -5.93
N ASP A 156 -9.93 -1.34 -6.40
CA ASP A 156 -8.58 -1.94 -6.47
C ASP A 156 -8.09 -2.39 -5.10
N ILE A 157 -8.26 -1.54 -4.08
CA ILE A 157 -7.85 -1.84 -2.71
C ILE A 157 -8.72 -2.97 -2.11
N ALA A 158 -10.04 -2.92 -2.31
CA ALA A 158 -10.96 -3.98 -1.90
C ALA A 158 -10.57 -5.34 -2.52
N MET A 159 -10.19 -5.36 -3.79
CA MET A 159 -9.69 -6.59 -4.43
C MET A 159 -8.39 -7.09 -3.78
N ALA A 160 -7.46 -6.19 -3.44
CA ALA A 160 -6.19 -6.54 -2.81
C ALA A 160 -6.34 -7.11 -1.39
N THR A 161 -7.43 -6.79 -0.68
CA THR A 161 -7.69 -7.24 0.70
C THR A 161 -8.55 -8.49 0.80
N VAL A 162 -9.06 -9.02 -0.31
CA VAL A 162 -9.82 -10.29 -0.34
C VAL A 162 -9.09 -11.45 0.38
N ARG A 163 -7.76 -11.50 0.28
CA ARG A 163 -6.89 -12.51 0.94
C ARG A 163 -6.66 -12.26 2.43
N LYS A 164 -7.20 -11.18 3.01
CA LYS A 164 -6.95 -10.72 4.39
C LYS A 164 -5.43 -10.58 4.67
N PRO A 165 -4.74 -9.69 3.93
CA PRO A 165 -3.29 -9.53 4.05
C PRO A 165 -2.88 -9.14 5.47
N GLN A 166 -1.75 -9.65 5.93
CA GLN A 166 -1.14 -9.17 7.18
C GLN A 166 -0.42 -7.83 6.97
N LEU A 167 0.02 -7.57 5.74
CA LEU A 167 0.61 -6.30 5.31
C LEU A 167 0.09 -5.91 3.92
N LEU A 168 -0.47 -4.70 3.82
CA LEU A 168 -0.86 -4.09 2.57
C LEU A 168 0.02 -2.87 2.27
N MET A 169 0.62 -2.87 1.08
CA MET A 169 1.36 -1.72 0.55
C MET A 169 0.46 -0.89 -0.38
N LEU A 170 0.20 0.37 -0.04
CA LEU A 170 -0.56 1.28 -0.90
C LEU A 170 0.40 2.23 -1.64
N ASP A 171 0.33 2.25 -2.97
CA ASP A 171 1.16 3.11 -3.80
C ASP A 171 0.34 4.31 -4.28
N GLU A 172 0.60 5.48 -3.68
CA GLU A 172 -0.09 6.76 -3.92
C GLU A 172 -1.63 6.59 -4.00
N PRO A 173 -2.29 6.24 -2.89
CA PRO A 173 -3.71 5.92 -2.87
C PRO A 173 -4.60 7.11 -3.31
N THR A 174 -4.13 8.34 -3.15
CA THR A 174 -4.86 9.58 -3.47
C THR A 174 -4.46 10.19 -4.83
N SER A 175 -3.56 9.54 -5.58
CA SER A 175 -3.05 10.06 -6.85
C SER A 175 -4.17 10.28 -7.87
N GLY A 176 -4.30 11.53 -8.35
CA GLY A 176 -5.32 11.94 -9.33
C GLY A 176 -6.74 12.05 -8.76
N ILE A 177 -6.92 11.95 -7.44
CA ILE A 177 -8.17 12.27 -6.75
C ILE A 177 -8.20 13.77 -6.44
N SER A 178 -9.40 14.38 -6.45
CA SER A 178 -9.55 15.79 -6.08
C SER A 178 -9.20 16.02 -4.61
N VAL A 179 -8.84 17.28 -4.28
CA VAL A 179 -8.45 17.66 -2.91
C VAL A 179 -9.61 17.49 -1.93
N GLU A 180 -10.84 17.69 -2.40
CA GLU A 180 -12.06 17.56 -1.60
C GLU A 180 -12.38 16.09 -1.29
N GLU A 181 -12.07 15.16 -2.21
CA GLU A 181 -12.45 13.75 -2.07
C GLU A 181 -11.35 12.87 -1.44
N LYS A 182 -10.07 13.27 -1.55
CA LYS A 182 -8.94 12.42 -1.12
C LYS A 182 -8.97 12.07 0.37
N PHE A 183 -9.47 12.96 1.22
CA PHE A 183 -9.57 12.72 2.67
C PHE A 183 -10.63 11.70 3.00
N ASP A 184 -11.83 11.85 2.42
CA ASP A 184 -12.92 10.89 2.62
C ASP A 184 -12.54 9.51 2.09
N LEU A 185 -11.87 9.46 0.93
CA LEU A 185 -11.33 8.21 0.37
C LEU A 185 -10.33 7.54 1.33
N MET A 186 -9.39 8.30 1.90
CA MET A 186 -8.42 7.76 2.85
C MET A 186 -9.09 7.32 4.17
N GLU A 187 -10.09 8.04 4.66
CA GLU A 187 -10.86 7.62 5.83
C GLU A 187 -11.56 6.27 5.60
N ILE A 188 -12.19 6.08 4.42
CA ILE A 188 -12.82 4.80 4.05
C ILE A 188 -11.78 3.68 4.04
N ILE A 189 -10.64 3.90 3.37
CA ILE A 189 -9.56 2.91 3.25
C ILE A 189 -9.02 2.53 4.64
N MET A 190 -8.62 3.52 5.44
CA MET A 190 -7.98 3.27 6.73
C MET A 190 -8.94 2.64 7.73
N THR A 191 -10.23 3.03 7.71
CA THR A 191 -11.28 2.41 8.53
C THR A 191 -11.45 0.93 8.16
N ALA A 192 -11.60 0.62 6.87
CA ALA A 192 -11.73 -0.75 6.37
C ALA A 192 -10.53 -1.62 6.75
N LEU A 193 -9.31 -1.11 6.55
CA LEU A 193 -8.07 -1.84 6.86
C LEU A 193 -7.88 -2.08 8.35
N LYS A 194 -8.28 -1.12 9.19
CA LYS A 194 -8.25 -1.25 10.65
C LYS A 194 -9.24 -2.31 11.14
N GLU A 195 -10.45 -2.36 10.59
CA GLU A 195 -11.43 -3.41 10.90
C GLU A 195 -10.92 -4.81 10.52
N GLU A 196 -10.12 -4.90 9.45
CA GLU A 196 -9.50 -6.13 8.99
C GLU A 196 -8.22 -6.51 9.74
N GLN A 197 -7.76 -5.65 10.66
CA GLN A 197 -6.50 -5.79 11.39
C GLN A 197 -5.27 -5.89 10.46
N THR A 198 -5.34 -5.19 9.32
CA THR A 198 -4.29 -5.15 8.31
C THR A 198 -3.23 -4.13 8.69
N THR A 199 -1.95 -4.52 8.65
CA THR A 199 -0.83 -3.56 8.76
C THR A 199 -0.67 -2.81 7.45
N VAL A 200 -0.40 -1.51 7.51
CA VAL A 200 -0.39 -0.67 6.30
C VAL A 200 0.97 0.01 6.14
N MET A 201 1.54 -0.10 4.95
CA MET A 201 2.62 0.77 4.50
C MET A 201 2.11 1.54 3.29
N PHE A 202 2.26 2.86 3.24
CA PHE A 202 1.82 3.59 2.05
C PHE A 202 2.80 4.67 1.59
N ILE A 203 2.97 4.78 0.28
CA ILE A 203 3.68 5.89 -0.34
C ILE A 203 2.69 7.02 -0.52
N GLU A 204 3.03 8.22 -0.03
CA GLU A 204 2.23 9.41 -0.27
C GLU A 204 3.08 10.67 -0.33
N HIS A 205 2.63 11.66 -1.13
CA HIS A 205 3.29 12.96 -1.28
C HIS A 205 2.50 14.08 -0.60
N ASP A 206 1.23 13.85 -0.31
CA ASP A 206 0.38 14.75 0.44
C ASP A 206 0.66 14.64 1.94
N MET A 207 1.32 15.65 2.50
CA MET A 207 1.71 15.63 3.90
C MET A 207 0.54 15.77 4.87
N GLU A 208 -0.59 16.33 4.44
CA GLU A 208 -1.79 16.39 5.28
C GLU A 208 -2.39 14.99 5.46
N ILE A 209 -2.41 14.18 4.39
CA ILE A 209 -2.78 12.76 4.47
C ILE A 209 -1.81 11.99 5.37
N VAL A 210 -0.50 12.21 5.21
CA VAL A 210 0.52 11.58 6.07
C VAL A 210 0.29 11.94 7.53
N GLN A 211 0.14 13.22 7.86
CA GLN A 211 -0.06 13.68 9.24
C GLN A 211 -1.34 13.14 9.87
N ARG A 212 -2.41 12.93 9.09
CA ARG A 212 -3.70 12.45 9.59
C ARG A 212 -3.75 10.94 9.80
N HIS A 213 -3.07 10.16 8.96
CA HIS A 213 -3.25 8.71 8.91
C HIS A 213 -2.01 7.88 9.25
N VAL A 214 -0.82 8.49 9.35
CA VAL A 214 0.44 7.78 9.58
C VAL A 214 0.93 7.95 11.01
N GLU A 215 1.33 6.85 11.62
CA GLU A 215 1.94 6.85 12.96
C GLU A 215 3.46 7.05 12.90
N ARG A 216 4.13 6.37 11.95
CA ARG A 216 5.58 6.44 11.74
C ARG A 216 5.93 6.66 10.27
N VAL A 217 6.94 7.51 10.03
CA VAL A 217 7.37 7.87 8.67
C VAL A 217 8.76 7.30 8.38
N LEU A 218 8.90 6.74 7.18
CA LEU A 218 10.17 6.42 6.53
C LEU A 218 10.42 7.47 5.44
N ALA A 219 11.34 8.40 5.70
CA ALA A 219 11.73 9.41 4.73
C ALA A 219 12.87 8.90 3.86
N PHE A 220 12.64 8.83 2.55
CA PHE A 220 13.61 8.40 1.56
C PHE A 220 14.28 9.60 0.88
N SER A 221 15.59 9.50 0.69
CA SER A 221 16.36 10.40 -0.18
C SER A 221 17.54 9.65 -0.79
N GLN A 222 17.75 9.84 -2.09
CA GLN A 222 18.89 9.27 -2.83
C GLN A 222 19.10 7.75 -2.64
N GLY A 223 17.99 6.99 -2.51
CA GLY A 223 18.05 5.54 -2.34
C GLY A 223 18.29 5.05 -0.92
N GLU A 224 18.39 5.95 0.06
CA GLU A 224 18.60 5.63 1.48
C GLU A 224 17.40 6.12 2.32
N ILE A 225 17.17 5.50 3.48
CA ILE A 225 16.26 6.03 4.50
C ILE A 225 17.03 7.06 5.33
N ILE A 226 16.63 8.33 5.24
CA ILE A 226 17.28 9.44 5.95
C ILE A 226 16.62 9.76 7.30
N CYS A 227 15.38 9.32 7.50
CA CYS A 227 14.63 9.44 8.75
C CYS A 227 13.68 8.25 8.89
N ASP A 228 13.65 7.66 10.08
CA ASP A 228 12.71 6.64 10.50
C ASP A 228 12.24 7.02 11.92
N ALA A 229 11.09 7.68 12.01
CA ALA A 229 10.63 8.31 13.25
C ALA A 229 9.11 8.48 13.28
N PRO A 230 8.48 8.65 14.46
CA PRO A 230 7.08 9.04 14.58
C PRO A 230 6.78 10.25 13.70
N THR A 231 5.59 10.30 13.09
CA THR A 231 5.24 11.33 12.10
C THR A 231 5.49 12.75 12.61
N ALA A 232 5.12 13.05 13.85
CA ALA A 232 5.33 14.37 14.44
C ALA A 232 6.81 14.77 14.53
N GLU A 233 7.70 13.81 14.80
CA GLU A 233 9.16 14.04 14.86
C GLU A 233 9.76 14.15 13.46
N ALA A 234 9.35 13.28 12.54
CA ALA A 234 9.82 13.30 11.15
C ALA A 234 9.48 14.61 10.42
N MET A 235 8.32 15.20 10.68
CA MET A 235 7.87 16.44 10.02
C MET A 235 8.66 17.68 10.44
N VAL A 236 9.38 17.62 11.57
CA VAL A 236 10.23 18.73 12.06
C VAL A 236 11.73 18.43 11.91
N ASP A 237 12.09 17.25 11.42
CA ASP A 237 13.47 16.86 11.19
C ASP A 237 14.09 17.71 10.05
N GLU A 238 15.28 18.27 10.31
CA GLU A 238 15.94 19.17 9.37
C GLU A 238 16.27 18.51 8.03
N LYS A 239 16.66 17.22 8.03
CA LYS A 239 16.96 16.50 6.80
C LYS A 239 15.69 16.21 6.01
N VAL A 240 14.60 15.85 6.70
CA VAL A 240 13.30 15.64 6.05
C VAL A 240 12.80 16.93 5.40
N ILE A 241 12.89 18.05 6.11
CA ILE A 241 12.52 19.35 5.56
C ILE A 241 13.39 19.72 4.35
N GLU A 242 14.70 19.53 4.45
CA GLU A 242 15.64 19.89 3.39
C GLU A 242 15.51 19.03 2.14
N PHE A 243 15.43 17.70 2.30
CA PHE A 243 15.53 16.74 1.20
C PHE A 243 14.20 16.16 0.72
N VAL A 244 13.12 16.31 1.49
CA VAL A 244 11.80 15.73 1.16
C VAL A 244 10.73 16.80 0.99
N LEU A 245 10.51 17.64 2.00
CA LEU A 245 9.40 18.61 2.01
C LEU A 245 9.72 19.88 1.21
N GLY A 246 11.00 20.25 1.15
CA GLY A 246 11.44 21.51 0.58
C GLY A 246 11.29 22.69 1.56
N LYS A 247 12.05 23.76 1.31
CA LYS A 247 12.15 24.91 2.22
C LYS A 247 10.85 25.72 2.37
N GLU A 248 9.89 25.56 1.45
CA GLU A 248 8.60 26.26 1.49
C GLU A 248 7.66 25.71 2.57
N TYR A 249 7.86 24.48 3.06
CA TYR A 249 7.07 23.90 4.15
C TYR A 249 7.17 24.72 5.46
N ARG A 250 8.26 25.48 5.66
CA ARG A 250 8.42 26.41 6.80
C ARG A 250 7.44 27.58 6.80
N ALA A 251 6.82 27.93 5.68
CA ALA A 251 5.99 29.13 5.58
C ALA A 251 4.56 28.96 6.13
N GLY A 252 4.12 27.75 6.46
CA GLY A 252 2.73 27.45 6.84
C GLY A 252 2.45 27.21 8.34
N THR A 253 3.47 27.11 9.20
CA THR A 253 3.28 26.65 10.59
C THR A 253 3.39 27.72 11.67
N HIS A 254 3.60 29.00 11.32
CA HIS A 254 3.50 30.12 12.27
C HIS A 254 2.93 31.38 11.62
N ALA A 255 1.63 31.37 11.36
CA ALA A 255 0.85 32.59 11.19
C ALA A 255 -0.50 32.38 11.90
N ASP A 256 -0.48 32.40 13.22
CA ASP A 256 -1.57 32.88 14.08
C ASP A 256 -1.01 33.01 15.51
N ALA A 257 -0.74 34.26 15.88
CA ALA A 257 -0.46 34.74 17.23
C ALA A 257 -1.61 35.66 17.66
#